data_AF-A0A1G5I0U0-F1
#
_entry.id   AF-A0A1G5I0U0-F1
#
_cell.length_a   1.000
_cell.length_b   1.000
_cell.length_c   1.000
_cell.angle_alpha   90.00
_cell.angle_beta   90.00
_cell.angle_gamma   90.00
#
_symmetry.space_group_name_H-M   'P 1'
#
loop_
_entity.id
_entity.type
_entity.pdbx_description
1 polymer ?
#
loop_
_entity_poly.entity_id
_entity_poly.type
_entity_poly.pdbx_seq_one_letter_code
_entity_poly.pdbx_strand_id
1 'polypeptide(L)'
;MQKRLDKFIKGFDDDSIDHVYERMCTGRKIFVNPIVPTSQMRIEKWMEKHKGGENTFGEATEFKTLRGEYVRSKSEKILADYFFTNQIPYQYEPRFELDDYRSKYPDFVLYNVRKRKTIYWEHLGKVDDASYVIRNMSKLMDYEKNGLILGDNLIVTMETLERPLDIRIVEEKVRLFLV
;
A
#
# COMPACT_ATOMS: atom_id res chain seq x y z
N MET A 1 4.75 25.41 28.04
CA MET A 1 5.14 24.03 27.70
C MET A 1 4.87 23.72 26.22
N GLN A 2 3.65 23.97 25.72
CA GLN A 2 3.23 23.75 24.33
C GLN A 2 4.15 24.38 23.26
N LYS A 3 4.46 25.68 23.36
CA LYS A 3 5.38 26.37 22.42
C LYS A 3 6.79 25.76 22.32
N ARG A 4 7.27 25.08 23.38
CA ARG A 4 8.58 24.40 23.36
C ARG A 4 8.49 23.05 22.67
N LEU A 5 7.41 22.30 22.87
CA LEU A 5 7.13 21.07 22.14
C LEU A 5 6.98 21.34 20.64
N ASP A 6 6.22 22.37 20.26
CA ASP A 6 6.02 22.72 18.85
C ASP A 6 7.32 23.09 18.14
N LYS A 7 8.22 23.80 18.86
CA LYS A 7 9.55 24.13 18.34
C LYS A 7 10.43 22.89 18.18
N PHE A 8 10.36 21.95 19.13
CA PHE A 8 11.09 20.68 19.06
C PHE A 8 10.58 19.84 17.89
N ILE A 9 9.28 19.62 17.79
CA ILE A 9 8.66 18.82 16.71
C ILE A 9 9.00 19.40 15.33
N LYS A 10 8.98 20.72 15.16
CA LYS A 10 9.34 21.37 13.88
C LYS A 10 10.81 21.20 13.48
N GLY A 11 11.71 21.00 14.44
CA GLY A 11 13.14 20.83 14.20
C GLY A 11 13.63 19.38 14.31
N PHE A 12 12.73 18.45 14.65
CA PHE A 12 13.07 17.05 14.83
C PHE A 12 12.98 16.32 13.50
N ASP A 13 14.12 15.76 13.08
CA ASP A 13 14.26 14.95 11.89
C ASP A 13 14.28 13.48 12.29
N ASP A 14 13.17 12.79 12.05
CA ASP A 14 12.95 11.37 12.37
C ASP A 14 13.96 10.47 11.60
N ASP A 15 14.44 10.94 10.43
CA ASP A 15 15.37 10.23 9.54
C ASP A 15 16.83 10.69 9.72
N SER A 16 17.13 11.51 10.74
CA SER A 16 18.47 12.07 10.98
C SER A 16 19.56 11.00 11.11
N ILE A 17 19.21 9.83 11.64
CA ILE A 17 20.12 8.67 11.76
C ILE A 17 20.35 8.03 10.39
N ASP A 18 19.30 7.90 9.57
CA ASP A 18 19.38 7.30 8.24
C ASP A 18 20.30 8.12 7.33
N HIS A 19 20.22 9.46 7.43
CA HIS A 19 21.08 10.38 6.70
C HIS A 19 22.58 10.18 6.92
N VAL A 20 23.00 9.69 8.10
CA VAL A 20 24.42 9.39 8.37
C VAL A 20 24.92 8.29 7.42
N TYR A 21 24.12 7.25 7.22
CA TYR A 21 24.43 6.16 6.29
C TYR A 21 24.22 6.59 4.84
N GLU A 22 23.12 7.27 4.53
CA GLU A 22 22.76 7.65 3.17
C GLU A 22 23.76 8.60 2.51
N ARG A 23 24.36 9.51 3.29
CA ARG A 23 25.38 10.46 2.81
C ARG A 23 26.77 9.83 2.62
N MET A 24 26.96 8.57 3.02
CA MET A 24 28.23 7.88 2.78
C MET A 24 28.45 7.60 1.29
N CYS A 25 29.71 7.64 0.86
CA CYS A 25 30.07 7.20 -0.49
C CYS A 25 29.83 5.69 -0.66
N THR A 26 29.61 5.25 -1.89
CA THR A 26 29.30 3.85 -2.24
C THR A 26 30.30 2.87 -1.65
N GLY A 27 31.60 3.18 -1.69
CA GLY A 27 32.65 2.33 -1.12
C GLY A 27 32.51 2.10 0.39
N ARG A 28 32.09 3.12 1.16
CA ARG A 28 31.88 2.97 2.61
C ARG A 28 30.62 2.20 2.94
N LYS A 29 29.55 2.36 2.16
CA LYS A 29 28.30 1.61 2.35
C LYS A 29 28.51 0.10 2.27
N ILE A 30 29.50 -0.36 1.49
CA ILE A 30 29.86 -1.80 1.39
C ILE A 30 30.40 -2.35 2.72
N PHE A 31 31.07 -1.53 3.53
CA PHE A 31 31.72 -1.96 4.78
C PHE A 31 30.95 -1.58 6.04
N VAL A 32 29.86 -0.84 5.91
CA VAL A 32 29.07 -0.34 7.05
C VAL A 32 27.71 -1.00 7.03
N ASN A 33 27.42 -1.80 8.05
CA ASN A 33 26.06 -2.29 8.29
C ASN A 33 25.38 -1.40 9.34
N PRO A 34 24.31 -0.67 8.98
CA PRO A 34 23.62 0.18 9.95
C PRO A 34 22.92 -0.68 11.01
N ILE A 35 22.98 -0.24 12.27
CA ILE A 35 22.37 -0.98 13.41
C ILE A 35 20.86 -1.10 13.23
N VAL A 36 20.23 -0.03 12.71
CA VAL A 36 18.84 -0.01 12.28
C VAL A 36 18.83 0.17 10.76
N PRO A 37 18.16 -0.69 9.99
CA PRO A 37 18.07 -0.52 8.54
C PRO A 37 17.41 0.82 8.21
N THR A 38 17.91 1.55 7.21
CA THR A 38 17.33 2.83 6.80
C THR A 38 15.93 2.66 6.22
N SER A 39 15.15 3.74 6.14
CA SER A 39 13.86 3.80 5.47
C SER A 39 13.91 3.15 4.08
N GLN A 40 14.91 3.48 3.27
CA GLN A 40 15.10 2.89 1.94
C GLN A 40 15.34 1.38 1.99
N MET A 41 16.22 0.90 2.87
CA MET A 41 16.49 -0.54 3.02
C MET A 41 15.26 -1.31 3.49
N ARG A 42 14.45 -0.71 4.37
CA ARG A 42 13.17 -1.30 4.82
C ARG A 42 12.17 -1.40 3.69
N ILE A 43 12.05 -0.35 2.87
CA ILE A 43 11.18 -0.34 1.69
C ILE A 43 11.60 -1.43 0.70
N GLU A 44 12.88 -1.51 0.34
CA GLU A 44 13.40 -2.52 -0.60
C GLU A 44 13.12 -3.94 -0.12
N LYS A 45 13.45 -4.24 1.14
CA LYS A 45 13.17 -5.54 1.75
C LYS A 45 11.66 -5.84 1.80
N TRP A 46 10.84 -4.82 2.04
CA TRP A 46 9.39 -4.98 2.06
C TRP A 46 8.82 -5.25 0.66
N MET A 47 9.32 -4.54 -0.37
CA MET A 47 8.95 -4.71 -1.77
C MET A 47 9.32 -6.10 -2.28
N GLU A 48 10.48 -6.63 -1.88
CA GLU A 48 10.92 -7.99 -2.21
C GLU A 48 10.03 -9.06 -1.55
N LYS A 49 9.61 -8.83 -0.30
CA LYS A 49 8.73 -9.73 0.43
C LYS A 49 7.32 -9.78 -0.15
N HIS A 50 6.78 -8.64 -0.60
CA HIS A 50 5.42 -8.53 -1.12
C HIS A 50 5.46 -8.35 -2.64
N LYS A 51 5.83 -9.40 -3.38
CA LYS A 51 5.91 -9.30 -4.84
C LYS A 51 4.52 -9.01 -5.41
N GLY A 52 4.45 -8.01 -6.29
CA GLY A 52 3.23 -7.71 -7.05
C GLY A 52 3.11 -8.57 -8.32
N GLY A 53 1.94 -8.50 -8.95
CA GLY A 53 1.67 -9.15 -10.24
C GLY A 53 1.58 -10.68 -10.15
N GLU A 54 1.28 -11.22 -8.97
CA GLU A 54 1.19 -12.67 -8.78
C GLU A 54 -0.18 -13.24 -9.16
N ASN A 55 -1.15 -12.37 -9.46
CA ASN A 55 -2.48 -12.79 -9.90
C ASN A 55 -2.49 -13.09 -11.40
N THR A 56 -2.39 -14.38 -11.75
CA THR A 56 -2.51 -14.88 -13.12
C THR A 56 -3.95 -15.07 -13.60
N PHE A 57 -4.93 -14.85 -12.72
CA PHE A 57 -6.35 -15.08 -13.00
C PHE A 57 -7.07 -13.74 -13.26
N GLY A 58 -7.60 -13.49 -14.46
CA GLY A 58 -8.39 -12.28 -14.72
C GLY A 58 -8.52 -11.88 -16.19
N GLU A 59 -9.24 -10.77 -16.41
CA GLU A 59 -9.31 -10.06 -17.69
C GLU A 59 -7.93 -9.46 -18.05
N ALA A 60 -7.74 -9.12 -19.32
CA ALA A 60 -6.49 -8.52 -19.79
C ALA A 60 -6.21 -7.20 -19.05
N THR A 61 -4.95 -7.00 -18.65
CA THR A 61 -4.50 -5.74 -18.06
C THR A 61 -4.26 -4.72 -19.17
N GLU A 62 -5.17 -3.76 -19.31
CA GLU A 62 -5.16 -2.81 -20.44
C GLU A 62 -4.64 -1.42 -20.04
N PHE A 63 -4.70 -1.08 -18.76
CA PHE A 63 -4.43 0.29 -18.30
C PHE A 63 -2.99 0.44 -17.81
N LYS A 64 -2.16 1.16 -18.57
CA LYS A 64 -0.79 1.48 -18.19
C LYS A 64 -0.73 2.59 -17.13
N THR A 65 -0.07 2.34 -16.01
CA THR A 65 0.19 3.29 -14.92
C THR A 65 1.41 4.17 -15.21
N LEU A 66 1.60 5.25 -14.44
CA LEU A 66 2.79 6.11 -14.46
C LEU A 66 4.07 5.35 -14.07
N ARG A 67 3.95 4.37 -13.18
CA ARG A 67 5.05 3.47 -12.80
C ARG A 67 5.41 2.46 -13.89
N GLY A 68 4.57 2.32 -14.93
CA GLY A 68 4.79 1.44 -16.09
C GLY A 68 4.11 0.07 -16.00
N GLU A 69 3.35 -0.18 -14.93
CA GLU A 69 2.59 -1.42 -14.69
C GLU A 69 1.26 -1.40 -15.46
N TYR A 70 0.70 -2.57 -15.76
CA TYR A 70 -0.64 -2.69 -16.34
C TYR A 70 -1.62 -3.20 -15.29
N VAL A 71 -2.74 -2.50 -15.13
CA VAL A 71 -3.81 -2.83 -14.18
C VAL A 71 -5.13 -3.12 -14.89
N ARG A 72 -6.11 -3.68 -14.17
CA ARG A 72 -7.35 -4.24 -14.74
C ARG A 72 -8.45 -3.21 -14.88
N SER A 73 -8.42 -2.13 -14.10
CA SER A 73 -9.45 -1.08 -14.16
C SER A 73 -8.90 0.34 -14.20
N LYS A 74 -9.74 1.27 -14.68
CA LYS A 74 -9.44 2.72 -14.66
C LYS A 74 -9.24 3.22 -13.23
N SER A 75 -10.06 2.75 -12.31
CA SER A 75 -10.03 3.13 -10.89
C SER A 75 -8.75 2.63 -10.21
N GLU A 76 -8.30 1.40 -10.50
CA GLU A 76 -6.98 0.92 -10.07
C GLU A 76 -5.84 1.76 -10.65
N LYS A 77 -5.91 2.17 -11.92
CA LYS A 77 -4.89 3.04 -12.51
C LYS A 77 -4.80 4.36 -11.75
N ILE A 78 -5.94 4.97 -11.43
CA ILE A 78 -5.99 6.20 -10.65
C ILE A 78 -5.35 6.00 -9.27
N LEU A 79 -5.66 4.89 -8.58
CA LEU A 79 -5.07 4.56 -7.28
C LEU A 79 -3.55 4.34 -7.37
N ALA A 80 -3.09 3.54 -8.33
CA ALA A 80 -1.67 3.27 -8.55
C ALA A 80 -0.88 4.56 -8.86
N ASP A 81 -1.40 5.39 -9.77
CA ASP A 81 -0.80 6.67 -10.14
C ASP A 81 -0.76 7.64 -8.95
N TYR A 82 -1.80 7.64 -8.13
CA TYR A 82 -1.87 8.42 -6.89
C TYR A 82 -0.81 7.95 -5.88
N PHE A 83 -0.72 6.65 -5.60
CA PHE A 83 0.28 6.11 -4.66
C PHE A 83 1.70 6.40 -5.14
N PHE A 84 1.96 6.23 -6.44
CA PHE A 84 3.26 6.52 -7.04
C PHE A 84 3.65 8.00 -6.90
N THR A 85 2.73 8.91 -7.25
CA THR A 85 2.98 10.37 -7.21
C THR A 85 3.20 10.87 -5.78
N ASN A 86 2.53 10.25 -4.80
CA ASN A 86 2.71 10.56 -3.38
C ASN A 86 3.88 9.80 -2.73
N GLN A 87 4.70 9.09 -3.51
CA GLN A 87 5.86 8.33 -3.03
C GLN A 87 5.50 7.29 -1.94
N ILE A 88 4.29 6.75 -2.00
CA ILE A 88 3.84 5.70 -1.09
C ILE A 88 4.31 4.36 -1.67
N PRO A 89 5.14 3.58 -0.96
CA PRO A 89 5.55 2.28 -1.45
C PRO A 89 4.35 1.34 -1.54
N TYR A 90 4.14 0.76 -2.72
CA TYR A 90 3.01 -0.13 -2.98
C TYR A 90 3.38 -1.25 -3.95
N GLN A 91 2.64 -2.35 -3.87
CA GLN A 91 2.68 -3.47 -4.80
C GLN A 91 1.26 -3.80 -5.27
N TYR A 92 1.09 -3.99 -6.57
CA TYR A 92 -0.19 -4.30 -7.20
C TYR A 92 -0.42 -5.81 -7.26
N GLU A 93 -1.62 -6.28 -6.92
CA GLU A 93 -2.01 -7.69 -6.88
C GLU A 93 -1.00 -8.63 -6.19
N PRO A 94 -0.61 -8.35 -4.93
CA PRO A 94 0.22 -9.26 -4.15
C PRO A 94 -0.53 -10.57 -3.83
N ARG A 95 0.18 -11.68 -3.74
CA ARG A 95 -0.40 -12.91 -3.19
C ARG A 95 -0.60 -12.76 -1.68
N PHE A 96 -1.79 -13.10 -1.22
CA PHE A 96 -2.14 -13.26 0.19
C PHE A 96 -2.59 -14.70 0.42
N GLU A 97 -1.82 -15.45 1.21
CA GLU A 97 -2.15 -16.83 1.57
C GLU A 97 -3.09 -16.85 2.78
N LEU A 98 -4.19 -17.57 2.63
CA LEU A 98 -5.11 -17.88 3.72
C LEU A 98 -4.60 -19.11 4.50
N ASP A 99 -5.05 -19.28 5.73
CA ASP A 99 -4.76 -20.39 6.65
C ASP A 99 -5.13 -21.75 6.06
N ASP A 100 -6.08 -21.79 5.13
CA ASP A 100 -6.49 -22.99 4.39
C ASP A 100 -5.71 -23.22 3.09
N TYR A 101 -4.58 -22.54 2.92
CA TYR A 101 -3.67 -22.58 1.77
C TYR A 101 -4.25 -22.05 0.46
N ARG A 102 -5.47 -21.51 0.46
CA ARG A 102 -5.99 -20.77 -0.70
C ARG A 102 -5.27 -19.44 -0.82
N SER A 103 -5.05 -19.01 -2.07
CA SER A 103 -4.47 -17.69 -2.36
C SER A 103 -5.57 -16.71 -2.77
N LYS A 104 -5.46 -15.48 -2.25
CA LYS A 104 -6.27 -14.33 -2.64
C LYS A 104 -5.32 -13.21 -3.07
N TYR A 105 -5.84 -12.30 -3.87
CA TYR A 105 -5.06 -11.20 -4.42
C TYR A 105 -5.80 -9.90 -4.11
N PRO A 106 -5.44 -9.20 -3.02
CA PRO A 106 -5.87 -7.83 -2.78
C PRO A 106 -5.41 -6.94 -3.94
N ASP A 107 -6.12 -5.85 -4.25
CA ASP A 107 -5.72 -5.00 -5.38
C ASP A 107 -4.36 -4.32 -5.15
N PHE A 108 -4.13 -3.84 -3.93
CA PHE A 108 -2.84 -3.29 -3.54
C PHE A 108 -2.44 -3.72 -2.13
N VAL A 109 -1.14 -3.73 -1.90
CA VAL A 109 -0.55 -3.65 -0.57
C VAL A 109 0.37 -2.44 -0.53
N LEU A 110 0.33 -1.71 0.58
CA LEU A 110 0.98 -0.43 0.81
C LEU A 110 1.84 -0.53 2.08
N TYR A 111 2.94 0.22 2.11
CA TYR A 111 3.81 0.28 3.27
C TYR A 111 3.79 1.66 3.91
N ASN A 112 3.27 1.76 5.13
CA ASN A 112 3.50 2.92 5.97
C ASN A 112 4.92 2.84 6.54
N VAL A 113 5.86 3.56 5.91
CA VAL A 113 7.29 3.55 6.28
C VAL A 113 7.51 4.01 7.73
N ARG A 114 6.77 5.05 8.15
CA ARG A 114 6.88 5.67 9.47
C ARG A 114 6.40 4.73 10.58
N LYS A 115 5.21 4.16 10.43
CA LYS A 115 4.62 3.21 11.38
C LYS A 115 5.12 1.77 11.19
N ARG A 116 5.95 1.54 10.16
CA ARG A 116 6.44 0.21 9.72
C ARG A 116 5.31 -0.80 9.55
N LYS A 117 4.18 -0.35 9.02
CA LYS A 117 2.93 -1.11 8.94
C LYS A 117 2.58 -1.45 7.48
N THR A 118 2.29 -2.71 7.22
CA THR A 118 1.71 -3.18 5.97
C THR A 118 0.20 -2.94 5.99
N ILE A 119 -0.33 -2.35 4.92
CA ILE A 119 -1.75 -2.05 4.77
C ILE A 119 -2.22 -2.57 3.42
N TYR A 120 -3.23 -3.41 3.42
CA TYR A 120 -3.88 -3.90 2.21
C TYR A 120 -4.99 -2.95 1.78
N TRP A 121 -5.19 -2.82 0.47
CA TRP A 121 -6.21 -1.98 -0.11
C TRP A 121 -6.98 -2.76 -1.17
N GLU A 122 -8.30 -2.76 -1.05
CA GLU A 122 -9.23 -3.42 -1.95
C GLU A 122 -10.22 -2.38 -2.51
N HIS A 123 -10.45 -2.40 -3.81
CA HIS A 123 -11.36 -1.53 -4.52
C HIS A 123 -12.52 -2.33 -5.14
N LEU A 124 -13.73 -2.11 -4.62
CA LEU A 124 -14.95 -2.74 -5.13
C LEU A 124 -15.54 -1.90 -6.27
N GLY A 125 -15.19 -2.25 -7.51
CA GLY A 125 -15.53 -1.48 -8.73
C GLY A 125 -16.96 -1.64 -9.27
N LYS A 126 -17.69 -2.69 -8.84
CA LYS A 126 -18.98 -3.07 -9.43
C LYS A 126 -20.04 -3.37 -8.36
N VAL A 127 -20.23 -2.45 -7.41
CA VAL A 127 -21.15 -2.70 -6.27
C VAL A 127 -22.62 -2.81 -6.68
N ASP A 128 -22.99 -2.40 -7.90
CA ASP A 128 -24.34 -2.60 -8.43
C ASP A 128 -24.62 -4.04 -8.92
N ASP A 129 -23.58 -4.86 -9.13
CA ASP A 129 -23.72 -6.27 -9.51
C ASP A 129 -23.80 -7.15 -8.25
N ALA A 130 -25.00 -7.66 -7.97
CA ALA A 130 -25.25 -8.50 -6.81
C ALA A 130 -24.33 -9.73 -6.73
N SER A 131 -24.03 -10.36 -7.87
CA SER A 131 -23.15 -11.54 -7.92
C SER A 131 -21.71 -11.15 -7.57
N TYR A 132 -21.25 -10.00 -8.06
CA TYR A 132 -19.95 -9.44 -7.76
C TYR A 132 -19.83 -9.09 -6.28
N VAL A 133 -20.85 -8.44 -5.71
CA VAL A 133 -20.88 -8.09 -4.29
C VAL A 133 -20.81 -9.34 -3.43
N ILE A 134 -21.60 -10.39 -3.70
CA ILE A 134 -21.57 -11.63 -2.92
C ILE A 134 -20.16 -12.25 -2.92
N ARG A 135 -19.50 -12.32 -4.08
CA ARG A 135 -18.13 -12.85 -4.19
C ARG A 135 -17.12 -12.01 -3.41
N ASN A 136 -17.20 -10.69 -3.51
CA ASN A 136 -16.28 -9.78 -2.80
C ASN A 136 -16.54 -9.76 -1.29
N MET A 137 -17.78 -9.82 -0.83
CA MET A 137 -18.08 -9.93 0.59
C MET A 137 -17.54 -11.24 1.17
N SER A 138 -17.67 -12.36 0.44
CA SER A 138 -17.03 -13.62 0.82
C SER A 138 -15.50 -13.50 0.89
N LYS A 139 -14.88 -12.77 -0.07
CA LYS A 139 -13.44 -12.43 -0.03
C LYS A 139 -13.06 -11.63 1.21
N LEU A 140 -13.85 -10.62 1.59
CA LEU A 140 -13.62 -9.82 2.81
C LEU A 140 -13.77 -10.64 4.09
N MET A 141 -14.71 -11.59 4.13
CA MET A 141 -14.85 -12.51 5.27
C MET A 141 -13.66 -13.49 5.35
N ASP A 142 -13.17 -13.98 4.21
CA ASP A 142 -11.94 -14.76 4.15
C ASP A 142 -10.76 -13.92 4.69
N TYR A 143 -10.62 -12.66 4.28
CA TYR A 143 -9.60 -11.74 4.77
C TYR A 143 -9.65 -11.53 6.28
N GLU A 144 -10.81 -11.23 6.84
CA GLU A 144 -10.97 -10.98 8.27
C GLU A 144 -10.60 -12.20 9.12
N LYS A 145 -11.01 -13.41 8.70
CA LYS A 145 -10.61 -14.67 9.35
C LYS A 145 -9.11 -14.89 9.38
N ASN A 146 -8.38 -14.30 8.43
CA ASN A 146 -6.94 -14.43 8.26
C ASN A 146 -6.17 -13.18 8.73
N GLY A 147 -6.79 -12.36 9.59
CA GLY A 147 -6.14 -11.23 10.25
C GLY A 147 -6.04 -9.96 9.42
N LEU A 148 -6.71 -9.87 8.26
CA LEU A 148 -6.90 -8.61 7.55
C LEU A 148 -8.18 -7.93 8.04
N ILE A 149 -8.02 -7.06 9.02
CA ILE A 149 -9.08 -6.36 9.72
C ILE A 149 -9.39 -5.04 9.03
N LEU A 150 -10.65 -4.88 8.64
CA LEU A 150 -11.16 -3.67 8.00
C LEU A 150 -10.98 -2.46 8.92
N GLY A 151 -10.35 -1.41 8.42
CA GLY A 151 -10.07 -0.20 9.19
C GLY A 151 -8.86 -0.31 10.11
N ASP A 152 -8.06 -1.37 10.01
CA ASP A 152 -6.77 -1.48 10.70
C ASP A 152 -5.62 -1.69 9.71
N ASN A 153 -5.55 -2.88 9.10
CA ASN A 153 -4.57 -3.26 8.08
C ASN A 153 -5.23 -3.60 6.73
N LEU A 154 -6.55 -3.44 6.60
CA LEU A 154 -7.29 -3.52 5.35
C LEU A 154 -8.13 -2.25 5.15
N ILE A 155 -7.99 -1.62 3.98
CA ILE A 155 -8.77 -0.47 3.54
C ILE A 155 -9.62 -0.89 2.34
N VAL A 156 -10.90 -0.51 2.35
CA VAL A 156 -11.80 -0.71 1.22
C VAL A 156 -12.22 0.63 0.64
N THR A 157 -12.18 0.74 -0.68
CA THR A 157 -12.90 1.75 -1.48
C THR A 157 -13.93 1.07 -2.36
N MET A 158 -14.97 1.79 -2.75
CA MET A 158 -16.10 1.23 -3.49
C MET A 158 -16.59 2.26 -4.50
N GLU A 159 -17.12 1.77 -5.61
CA GLU A 159 -17.84 2.59 -6.58
C GLU A 159 -19.04 1.84 -7.18
N THR A 160 -19.92 2.63 -7.78
CA THR A 160 -21.10 2.20 -8.53
C THR A 160 -21.09 2.93 -9.87
N LEU A 161 -21.92 2.50 -10.81
CA LEU A 161 -22.10 3.18 -12.09
C LEU A 161 -22.53 4.65 -11.92
N GLU A 162 -23.36 4.95 -10.92
CA GLU A 162 -23.84 6.30 -10.63
C GLU A 162 -22.90 7.12 -9.75
N ARG A 163 -22.08 6.45 -8.92
CA ARG A 163 -21.13 7.08 -7.99
C ARG A 163 -19.74 6.50 -8.22
N PRO A 164 -18.95 7.09 -9.15
CA PRO A 164 -17.58 6.65 -9.41
C PRO A 164 -16.66 6.92 -8.21
N LEU A 165 -15.47 6.33 -8.23
CA LEU A 165 -14.44 6.52 -7.21
C LEU A 165 -14.17 8.00 -6.92
N ASP A 166 -14.41 8.43 -5.69
CA ASP A 166 -14.10 9.77 -5.21
C ASP A 166 -12.67 9.83 -4.67
N ILE A 167 -11.78 10.51 -5.39
CA ILE A 167 -10.38 10.67 -5.01
C ILE A 167 -10.21 11.38 -3.67
N ARG A 168 -11.15 12.24 -3.25
CA ARG A 168 -11.08 12.95 -1.96
C ARG A 168 -11.16 11.97 -0.79
N ILE A 169 -11.95 10.91 -0.94
CA ILE A 169 -12.08 9.84 0.07
C ILE A 169 -10.80 9.01 0.10
N VAL A 170 -10.16 8.77 -1.05
CA VAL A 170 -8.87 8.09 -1.14
C VAL A 170 -7.80 8.89 -0.39
N GLU A 171 -7.71 10.19 -0.64
CA GLU A 171 -6.79 11.10 0.05
C GLU A 171 -7.00 11.11 1.57
N GLU A 172 -8.25 11.12 2.02
CA GLU A 172 -8.59 11.07 3.44
C GLU A 172 -8.14 9.76 4.08
N LYS A 173 -8.42 8.62 3.44
CA LYS A 173 -7.96 7.29 3.90
C LYS A 173 -6.44 7.24 3.93
N VAL A 174 -5.75 7.73 2.91
CA VAL A 174 -4.28 7.79 2.87
C VAL A 174 -3.75 8.61 4.04
N ARG A 175 -4.31 9.78 4.33
CA ARG A 175 -3.92 10.59 5.50
C ARG A 175 -4.15 9.86 6.83
N LEU A 176 -5.24 9.12 6.98
CA LEU A 176 -5.57 8.42 8.22
C LEU A 176 -4.65 7.22 8.47
N PHE A 177 -4.32 6.47 7.41
CA PHE A 177 -3.68 5.16 7.54
C PHE A 177 -2.20 5.14 7.17
N LEU A 178 -1.77 5.95 6.19
CA LEU A 178 -0.44 5.88 5.57
C LEU A 178 0.48 7.05 5.95
N VAL A 179 -0.03 8.05 6.66
CA VAL A 179 0.74 9.21 7.18
C VAL A 179 0.93 9.13 8.70
#